data_AF-A0A0G1K5T2-F1
#
_entry.id   AF-A0A0G1K5T2-F1
#
_cell.length_a   1.000
_cell.length_b   1.000
_cell.length_c   1.000
_cell.angle_alpha   90.00
_cell.angle_beta   90.00
_cell.angle_gamma   90.00
#
_symmetry.space_group_name_H-M   'P 1'
#
loop_
_entity.id
_entity.type
_entity.pdbx_description
1 polymer ?
#
loop_
_entity_poly.entity_id
_entity_poly.type
_entity_poly.pdbx_seq_one_letter_code
_entity_poly.pdbx_strand_id
1 'polypeptide(L)'
;MRRALLVVLFTALSAVTMFIYCQQVLSGVVQPRLASWVIFLIGSILSLVSYFASAGKHNATNNLANIADVLATLAVIVVLTLQGSRLELSTFDQYCLFSAGGIVVIWMFAGHTTANLLLQGLMIVGYFPMIRSLWSATQNSESFVLWGTALVTSSIALCMSWRNRRVDPLAPVYAIRACILVGILLALMFRIELS
;
A
#
# COMPACT_ATOMS: atom_id res chain seq x y z
N MET A 1 -1.38 21.63 17.61
CA MET A 1 -2.82 21.41 17.33
C MET A 1 -3.10 20.85 15.94
N ARG A 2 -2.77 21.54 14.82
CA ARG A 2 -3.11 21.09 13.44
C ARG A 2 -2.57 19.69 13.08
N ARG A 3 -1.33 19.36 13.45
CA ARG A 3 -0.71 18.06 13.14
C ARG A 3 -1.35 16.88 13.87
N ALA A 4 -1.71 17.06 15.15
CA ALA A 4 -2.35 16.00 15.94
C ALA A 4 -3.76 15.68 15.41
N LEU A 5 -4.53 16.69 15.02
CA LEU A 5 -5.84 16.51 14.40
C LEU A 5 -5.75 15.72 13.09
N LEU A 6 -4.77 16.04 12.22
CA LEU A 6 -4.56 15.32 10.96
C LEU A 6 -4.18 13.85 11.19
N VAL A 7 -3.35 13.57 12.19
CA VAL A 7 -3.00 12.20 12.59
C VAL A 7 -4.24 11.43 13.04
N VAL A 8 -5.06 12.02 13.93
CA VAL A 8 -6.29 11.39 14.42
C VAL A 8 -7.27 11.13 13.27
N LEU A 9 -7.48 12.11 12.39
CA LEU A 9 -8.37 11.96 11.24
C LEU A 9 -7.89 10.88 10.27
N PHE A 10 -6.60 10.84 9.97
CA PHE A 10 -6.01 9.81 9.11
C PHE A 10 -6.22 8.42 9.72
N THR A 11 -5.84 8.22 10.97
CA THR A 11 -5.97 6.92 11.65
C THR A 11 -7.44 6.48 11.74
N ALA A 12 -8.35 7.39 12.08
CA ALA A 12 -9.78 7.09 12.17
C ALA A 12 -10.35 6.70 10.81
N LEU A 13 -10.02 7.45 9.75
CA LEU A 13 -10.47 7.16 8.39
C LEU A 13 -9.93 5.81 7.91
N SER A 14 -8.63 5.56 8.07
CA SER A 14 -8.01 4.28 7.73
C SER A 14 -8.67 3.11 8.47
N ALA A 15 -8.92 3.26 9.78
CA ALA A 15 -9.56 2.22 10.58
C ALA A 15 -11.01 1.94 10.13
N VAL A 16 -11.81 2.98 9.86
CA VAL A 16 -13.18 2.85 9.39
C VAL A 16 -13.23 2.19 8.01
N THR A 17 -12.41 2.66 7.07
CA THR A 17 -12.33 2.07 5.72
C THR A 17 -11.90 0.61 5.78
N MET A 18 -10.92 0.30 6.63
CA MET A 18 -10.43 -1.06 6.81
C MET A 18 -11.49 -1.97 7.44
N PHE A 19 -12.23 -1.47 8.43
CA PHE A 19 -13.36 -2.20 9.01
C PHE A 19 -14.43 -2.50 7.95
N ILE A 20 -14.82 -1.51 7.13
CA ILE A 20 -15.78 -1.70 6.03
C ILE A 20 -15.26 -2.75 5.04
N TYR A 21 -13.99 -2.67 4.66
CA TYR A 21 -13.39 -3.63 3.74
C TYR A 21 -13.40 -5.05 4.29
N CYS A 22 -13.02 -5.25 5.56
CA CYS A 22 -13.13 -6.55 6.21
C CYS A 22 -14.57 -7.08 6.20
N GLN A 23 -15.57 -6.23 6.44
CA GLN A 23 -16.97 -6.65 6.35
C GLN A 23 -17.37 -7.06 4.93
N GLN A 24 -16.88 -6.37 3.90
CA GLN A 24 -17.11 -6.73 2.50
C GLN A 24 -16.45 -8.06 2.13
N VAL A 25 -15.24 -8.32 2.64
CA VAL A 25 -14.57 -9.62 2.49
C VAL A 25 -15.36 -10.72 3.21
N LEU A 26 -15.73 -10.49 4.48
CA LEU A 26 -16.51 -11.43 5.30
C LEU A 26 -17.86 -11.81 4.69
N SER A 27 -18.54 -10.84 4.07
CA SER A 27 -19.81 -11.02 3.38
C SER A 27 -19.69 -11.57 1.95
N GLY A 28 -18.46 -11.75 1.44
CA GLY A 28 -18.19 -12.24 0.09
C GLY A 28 -18.52 -11.25 -1.03
N VAL A 29 -18.82 -9.98 -0.69
CA VAL A 29 -19.05 -8.88 -1.65
C VAL A 29 -17.80 -8.64 -2.48
N VAL A 30 -16.62 -8.79 -1.88
CA VAL A 30 -15.33 -8.78 -2.56
C VAL A 30 -14.57 -10.06 -2.20
N GLN A 31 -13.79 -10.58 -3.14
CA GLN A 31 -13.04 -11.84 -2.96
C GLN A 31 -11.57 -11.63 -3.37
N PRO A 32 -10.83 -10.83 -2.59
CA PRO A 32 -9.48 -10.46 -2.97
C PRO A 32 -8.51 -11.64 -2.85
N ARG A 33 -7.47 -11.65 -3.68
CA ARG A 33 -6.50 -12.74 -3.70
C ARG A 33 -5.51 -12.64 -2.54
N LEU A 34 -5.48 -13.66 -1.67
CA LEU A 34 -4.60 -13.70 -0.49
C LEU A 34 -3.12 -13.44 -0.84
N ALA A 35 -2.63 -14.01 -1.94
CA ALA A 35 -1.25 -13.82 -2.40
C ALA A 35 -0.87 -12.35 -2.60
N SER A 36 -1.77 -11.56 -3.22
CA SER A 36 -1.52 -10.13 -3.47
C SER A 36 -1.34 -9.37 -2.16
N TRP A 37 -2.20 -9.63 -1.18
CA TRP A 37 -2.14 -9.01 0.14
C TRP A 37 -0.90 -9.44 0.94
N VAL A 38 -0.51 -10.72 0.87
CA VAL A 38 0.73 -11.21 1.50
C VAL A 38 1.97 -10.54 0.93
N ILE A 39 2.05 -10.40 -0.39
CA ILE A 39 3.20 -9.74 -1.04
C ILE A 39 3.21 -8.24 -0.70
N PHE A 40 2.04 -7.61 -0.66
CA PHE A 40 1.90 -6.24 -0.20
C PHE A 40 2.33 -6.05 1.26
N LEU A 41 2.04 -7.03 2.14
CA LEU A 41 2.52 -7.02 3.53
C LEU A 41 4.03 -7.09 3.60
N ILE A 42 4.64 -8.00 2.84
CA ILE A 42 6.10 -8.14 2.80
C ILE A 42 6.74 -6.84 2.33
N GLY A 43 6.20 -6.23 1.26
CA GLY A 43 6.64 -4.93 0.76
C GLY A 43 6.52 -3.82 1.80
N SER A 44 5.36 -3.68 2.44
CA SER A 44 5.16 -2.64 3.47
C SER A 44 6.04 -2.85 4.70
N ILE A 45 6.21 -4.08 5.20
CA ILE A 45 7.11 -4.40 6.32
C ILE A 45 8.56 -4.06 5.96
N LEU A 46 9.06 -4.53 4.82
CA LEU A 46 10.43 -4.25 4.38
C LEU A 46 10.66 -2.75 4.20
N SER A 47 9.66 -2.02 3.70
CA SER A 47 9.68 -0.56 3.59
C SER A 47 9.73 0.10 4.97
N LEU A 48 8.94 -0.38 5.93
CA LEU A 48 8.91 0.14 7.29
C LEU A 48 10.22 -0.12 8.04
N VAL A 49 10.76 -1.33 7.95
CA VAL A 49 12.06 -1.70 8.53
C VAL A 49 13.17 -0.84 7.93
N SER A 50 13.21 -0.72 6.61
CA SER A 50 14.22 0.07 5.91
C SER A 50 14.13 1.57 6.25
N TYR A 51 12.93 2.10 6.51
CA TYR A 51 12.77 3.45 7.04
C TYR A 51 13.49 3.61 8.38
N PHE A 52 13.21 2.75 9.36
CA PHE A 52 13.83 2.84 10.69
C PHE A 52 15.32 2.48 10.71
N ALA A 53 15.77 1.63 9.80
CA ALA A 53 17.17 1.21 9.69
C ALA A 53 18.05 2.19 8.89
N SER A 54 17.45 3.08 8.09
CA SER A 54 18.19 4.14 7.39
C SER A 54 18.85 5.11 8.39
N ALA A 55 19.93 5.79 8.02
CA ALA A 55 20.52 6.78 8.92
C ALA A 55 19.70 8.09 8.90
N GLY A 56 19.15 8.50 10.05
CA GLY A 56 18.33 9.71 10.19
C GLY A 56 17.56 9.80 11.52
N LYS A 57 16.91 10.95 11.77
CA LYS A 57 15.97 11.11 12.91
C LYS A 57 14.60 10.55 12.52
N HIS A 58 14.34 9.31 12.93
CA HIS A 58 13.08 8.63 12.61
C HIS A 58 12.01 8.90 13.65
N ASN A 59 10.78 9.06 13.17
CA ASN A 59 9.61 9.21 14.03
C ASN A 59 8.46 8.42 13.42
N ALA A 60 7.81 7.56 14.20
CA ALA A 60 6.66 6.77 13.76
C ALA A 60 5.55 7.64 13.13
N THR A 61 5.37 8.87 13.61
CA THR A 61 4.38 9.81 13.06
C THR A 61 4.73 10.33 11.66
N ASN A 62 6.00 10.28 11.24
CA ASN A 62 6.42 10.66 9.89
C ASN A 62 6.16 9.53 8.88
N ASN A 63 6.06 8.28 9.35
CA ASN A 63 5.82 7.11 8.52
C ASN A 63 4.52 6.38 8.90
N LEU A 64 3.56 7.14 9.45
CA LEU A 64 2.29 6.61 9.97
C LEU A 64 1.48 5.88 8.89
N ALA A 65 1.55 6.35 7.64
CA ALA A 65 0.87 5.70 6.52
C ALA A 65 1.38 4.28 6.29
N ASN A 66 2.69 4.07 6.33
CA ASN A 66 3.27 2.74 6.15
C ASN A 66 2.95 1.82 7.34
N ILE A 67 2.95 2.35 8.57
CA ILE A 67 2.48 1.60 9.74
C ILE A 67 1.01 1.18 9.57
N ALA A 68 0.15 2.10 9.12
CA ALA A 68 -1.25 1.82 8.84
C ALA A 68 -1.41 0.77 7.74
N ASP A 69 -0.61 0.86 6.67
CA ASP A 69 -0.60 -0.13 5.58
C ASP A 69 -0.24 -1.53 6.10
N VAL A 70 0.79 -1.67 6.94
CA VAL A 70 1.17 -2.96 7.55
C VAL A 70 0.02 -3.52 8.40
N LEU A 71 -0.56 -2.71 9.28
CA LEU A 71 -1.64 -3.17 10.18
C LEU A 71 -2.92 -3.51 9.41
N ALA A 72 -3.31 -2.68 8.45
CA ALA A 72 -4.47 -2.90 7.60
C ALA A 72 -4.31 -4.18 6.77
N THR A 73 -3.16 -4.33 6.12
CA THR A 73 -2.85 -5.50 5.30
C THR A 73 -2.84 -6.79 6.14
N LEU A 74 -2.27 -6.74 7.35
CA LEU A 74 -2.30 -7.87 8.28
C LEU A 74 -3.74 -8.25 8.65
N ALA A 75 -4.61 -7.26 8.92
CA ALA A 75 -6.01 -7.52 9.20
C ALA A 75 -6.74 -8.18 8.01
N VAL A 76 -6.48 -7.74 6.77
CA VAL A 76 -7.05 -8.40 5.57
C VAL A 76 -6.60 -9.86 5.50
N ILE A 77 -5.31 -10.11 5.66
CA ILE A 77 -4.73 -11.47 5.59
C ILE A 77 -5.36 -12.38 6.64
N VAL A 78 -5.52 -11.90 7.87
CA VAL A 78 -6.18 -12.65 8.94
C VAL A 78 -7.61 -13.01 8.54
N VAL A 79 -8.39 -12.05 8.07
CA VAL A 79 -9.78 -12.29 7.63
C VAL A 79 -9.84 -13.31 6.49
N LEU A 80 -9.01 -13.15 5.46
CA LEU A 80 -8.97 -14.07 4.31
C LEU A 80 -8.56 -15.49 4.73
N THR A 81 -7.59 -15.60 5.64
CA THR A 81 -7.14 -16.90 6.16
C THR A 81 -8.24 -17.58 6.98
N LEU A 82 -8.96 -16.82 7.82
CA LEU A 82 -10.10 -17.34 8.59
C LEU A 82 -11.27 -17.77 7.70
N GLN A 83 -11.45 -17.15 6.53
CA GLN A 83 -12.40 -17.60 5.51
C GLN A 83 -11.93 -18.82 4.70
N GLY A 84 -10.71 -19.32 4.93
CA GLY A 84 -10.17 -20.47 4.21
C GLY A 84 -9.60 -20.14 2.83
N SER A 85 -9.32 -18.86 2.54
CA SER A 85 -8.61 -18.47 1.30
C SER A 85 -7.23 -19.13 1.24
N ARG A 86 -6.86 -19.66 0.07
CA ARG A 86 -5.58 -20.34 -0.13
C ARG A 86 -4.52 -19.37 -0.62
N LEU A 87 -3.30 -19.54 -0.11
CA LEU A 87 -2.14 -18.81 -0.60
C LEU A 87 -1.63 -19.50 -1.88
N GLU A 88 -1.97 -18.94 -3.03
CA GLU A 88 -1.55 -19.43 -4.34
C GLU A 88 -0.62 -18.43 -5.01
N LEU A 89 0.67 -18.76 -5.03
CA LEU A 89 1.71 -17.93 -5.65
C LEU A 89 1.91 -18.34 -7.11
N SER A 90 1.67 -17.39 -8.01
CA SER A 90 2.01 -17.51 -9.42
C SER A 90 3.50 -17.28 -9.67
N THR A 91 3.99 -17.66 -10.86
CA THR A 91 5.37 -17.33 -11.28
C THR A 91 5.63 -15.81 -11.27
N PHE A 92 4.62 -15.01 -11.60
CA PHE A 92 4.72 -13.55 -11.55
C PHE A 92 4.90 -13.02 -10.12
N ASP A 93 4.20 -13.62 -9.15
CA ASP A 93 4.35 -13.28 -7.74
C ASP A 93 5.76 -13.58 -7.24
N GLN A 94 6.34 -14.70 -7.68
CA GLN A 94 7.72 -15.07 -7.34
C GLN A 94 8.72 -14.05 -7.89
N TYR A 95 8.51 -13.55 -9.12
CA TYR A 95 9.33 -12.47 -9.66
C TYR A 95 9.20 -11.17 -8.85
N CYS A 96 8.00 -10.84 -8.38
CA CYS A 96 7.79 -9.69 -7.50
C CYS A 96 8.55 -9.86 -6.17
N LEU A 97 8.47 -11.03 -5.55
CA LEU A 97 9.20 -11.34 -4.31
C LEU A 97 10.71 -11.31 -4.51
N PHE A 98 11.22 -11.90 -5.61
CA PHE A 98 12.65 -11.88 -5.93
C PHE A 98 13.14 -10.45 -6.18
N SER A 99 12.35 -9.64 -6.89
CA SER A 99 12.66 -8.23 -7.14
C SER A 99 12.69 -7.42 -5.83
N ALA A 100 11.72 -7.64 -4.95
CA ALA A 100 11.71 -7.01 -3.62
C ALA A 100 12.94 -7.42 -2.79
N GLY A 101 13.32 -8.70 -2.81
CA GLY A 101 14.54 -9.20 -2.17
C GLY A 101 15.81 -8.55 -2.74
N GLY A 102 15.92 -8.44 -4.07
CA GLY A 102 17.03 -7.77 -4.74
C GLY A 102 17.14 -6.28 -4.37
N ILE A 103 16.00 -5.57 -4.27
CA ILE A 103 15.95 -4.18 -3.82
C ILE A 103 16.52 -4.06 -2.39
N VAL A 104 16.16 -4.98 -1.48
CA VAL A 104 16.70 -5.00 -0.11
C VAL A 104 18.21 -5.26 -0.11
N VAL A 105 18.70 -6.16 -0.95
CA VAL A 105 20.15 -6.43 -1.06
C VAL A 105 20.92 -5.20 -1.52
N ILE A 106 20.44 -4.51 -2.55
CA ILE A 106 21.07 -3.26 -3.02
C ILE A 106 20.98 -2.18 -1.94
N TRP A 107 19.86 -2.12 -1.21
CA TRP A 107 19.64 -1.15 -0.14
C TRP A 107 20.68 -1.27 0.99
N MET A 108 21.14 -2.48 1.32
CA MET A 108 22.17 -2.69 2.36
C MET A 108 23.50 -1.98 2.06
N PHE A 109 23.80 -1.70 0.79
CA PHE A 109 25.02 -1.02 0.36
C PHE A 109 24.75 0.41 -0.14
N ALA A 110 23.50 0.88 -0.06
CA ALA A 110 23.07 2.13 -0.64
C ALA A 110 23.29 3.32 0.30
N GLY A 111 23.72 4.46 -0.25
CA GLY A 111 23.67 5.74 0.45
C GLY A 111 22.23 6.25 0.63
N HIS A 112 22.04 7.27 1.47
CA HIS A 112 20.72 7.78 1.87
C HIS A 112 19.74 8.04 0.72
N THR A 113 20.18 8.70 -0.36
CA THR A 113 19.32 9.02 -1.50
C THR A 113 18.86 7.76 -2.24
N THR A 114 19.79 6.85 -2.52
CA THR A 114 19.51 5.58 -3.19
C THR A 114 18.60 4.69 -2.33
N ALA A 115 18.85 4.65 -1.02
CA ALA A 115 18.02 3.92 -0.07
C ALA A 115 16.54 4.38 -0.11
N ASN A 116 16.30 5.69 -0.19
CA ASN A 116 14.96 6.25 -0.30
C ASN A 116 14.26 5.91 -1.63
N LEU A 117 14.99 5.88 -2.75
CA LEU A 117 14.42 5.46 -4.04
C LEU A 117 14.08 3.97 -4.05
N LEU A 118 14.96 3.14 -3.47
CA LEU A 118 14.74 1.70 -3.32
C LEU A 118 13.50 1.41 -2.47
N LEU A 119 13.30 2.16 -1.39
CA LEU A 119 12.08 2.11 -0.56
C LEU A 119 10.81 2.37 -1.37
N GLN A 120 10.81 3.37 -2.25
CA GLN A 120 9.66 3.65 -3.12
C GLN A 120 9.45 2.54 -4.14
N GLY A 121 10.54 2.02 -4.73
CA GLY A 121 10.50 0.87 -5.65
C GLY A 121 9.90 -0.37 -5.00
N LEU A 122 10.27 -0.65 -3.75
CA LEU A 122 9.75 -1.78 -3.00
C LEU A 122 8.23 -1.69 -2.78
N MET A 123 7.73 -0.48 -2.48
CA MET A 123 6.30 -0.22 -2.36
C MET A 123 5.58 -0.40 -3.70
N ILE A 124 6.19 0.03 -4.82
CA ILE A 124 5.62 -0.18 -6.17
C ILE A 124 5.50 -1.67 -6.49
N VAL A 125 6.56 -2.45 -6.23
CA VAL A 125 6.58 -3.91 -6.48
C VAL A 125 5.45 -4.61 -5.70
N GLY A 126 5.14 -4.15 -4.49
CA GLY A 126 4.04 -4.68 -3.68
C GLY A 126 2.65 -4.58 -4.36
N TYR A 127 2.43 -3.59 -5.24
CA TYR A 127 1.17 -3.42 -5.96
C TYR A 127 1.05 -4.30 -7.21
N PHE A 128 2.17 -4.76 -7.77
CA PHE A 128 2.16 -5.47 -9.06
C PHE A 128 1.32 -6.75 -9.07
N PRO A 129 1.35 -7.63 -8.04
CA PRO A 129 0.49 -8.81 -8.01
C PRO A 129 -1.00 -8.46 -8.11
N MET A 130 -1.41 -7.40 -7.40
CA MET A 130 -2.79 -6.94 -7.40
C MET A 130 -3.21 -6.33 -8.74
N ILE A 131 -2.37 -5.47 -9.30
CA ILE A 131 -2.56 -4.89 -10.65
C ILE A 131 -2.68 -6.01 -11.69
N ARG A 132 -1.76 -6.99 -11.65
CA ARG A 132 -1.76 -8.13 -12.58
C ARG A 132 -3.02 -8.97 -12.44
N SER A 133 -3.49 -9.18 -11.20
CA SER A 133 -4.71 -9.92 -10.90
C SER A 133 -5.93 -9.24 -11.51
N LEU A 134 -6.13 -7.94 -11.26
CA LEU A 134 -7.24 -7.15 -11.81
C LEU A 134 -7.15 -7.00 -13.34
N TRP A 135 -5.95 -6.91 -13.90
CA TRP A 135 -5.76 -6.82 -15.35
C TRP A 135 -6.32 -8.03 -16.10
N SER A 136 -6.16 -9.24 -15.55
CA SER A 136 -6.71 -10.48 -16.14
C SER A 136 -8.08 -10.89 -15.60
N ALA A 137 -8.61 -10.18 -14.60
CA ALA A 137 -9.88 -10.54 -14.01
C ALA A 137 -11.06 -10.19 -14.92
N THR A 138 -12.08 -11.04 -14.91
CA THR A 138 -13.39 -10.82 -15.52
C THR A 138 -14.43 -10.33 -14.51
N GLN A 139 -14.15 -10.46 -13.21
CA GLN A 139 -14.98 -9.97 -12.13
C GLN A 139 -14.13 -9.16 -11.16
N ASN A 140 -14.69 -8.08 -10.65
CA ASN A 140 -13.99 -7.22 -9.73
C ASN A 140 -13.90 -7.88 -8.35
N SER A 141 -12.67 -8.15 -7.90
CA SER A 141 -12.40 -8.80 -6.62
C SER A 141 -12.11 -7.81 -5.49
N GLU A 142 -12.14 -6.51 -5.76
CA GLU A 142 -11.65 -5.45 -4.87
C GLU A 142 -12.72 -4.37 -4.60
N SER A 143 -12.51 -3.56 -3.56
CA SER A 143 -13.49 -2.57 -3.10
C SER A 143 -13.19 -1.17 -3.60
N PHE A 144 -14.14 -0.57 -4.32
CA PHE A 144 -14.04 0.84 -4.73
C PHE A 144 -13.98 1.78 -3.53
N VAL A 145 -14.60 1.42 -2.41
CA VAL A 145 -14.60 2.25 -1.20
C VAL A 145 -13.19 2.31 -0.60
N LEU A 146 -12.51 1.16 -0.50
CA LEU A 146 -11.14 1.08 0.00
C LEU A 146 -10.19 1.91 -0.88
N TRP A 147 -10.13 1.58 -2.17
CA TRP A 147 -9.18 2.21 -3.09
C TRP A 147 -9.54 3.67 -3.38
N GLY A 148 -10.83 4.02 -3.43
CA GLY A 148 -11.29 5.40 -3.54
C GLY A 148 -10.87 6.24 -2.33
N THR A 149 -11.00 5.71 -1.12
CA THR A 149 -10.53 6.40 0.10
C THR A 149 -9.01 6.56 0.10
N ALA A 150 -8.27 5.52 -0.33
CA ALA A 150 -6.82 5.58 -0.47
C ALA A 150 -6.38 6.65 -1.49
N LEU A 151 -7.12 6.82 -2.59
CA LEU A 151 -6.83 7.87 -3.58
C LEU A 151 -7.11 9.27 -3.02
N VAL A 152 -8.25 9.46 -2.35
CA VAL A 152 -8.62 10.75 -1.75
C VAL A 152 -7.60 11.17 -0.69
N THR A 153 -7.23 10.24 0.21
CA THR A 153 -6.24 10.51 1.26
C THR A 153 -4.86 10.83 0.68
N SER A 154 -4.42 10.07 -0.34
CA SER A 154 -3.15 10.34 -1.03
C SER A 154 -3.16 11.68 -1.77
N SER A 155 -4.28 12.05 -2.40
CA SER A 155 -4.44 13.33 -3.10
C SER A 155 -4.40 14.51 -2.13
N ILE A 156 -5.05 14.38 -0.96
CA ILE A 156 -4.98 15.37 0.11
C ILE A 156 -3.54 15.51 0.60
N ALA A 157 -2.84 14.40 0.85
CA ALA A 157 -1.45 14.40 1.28
C ALA A 157 -0.54 15.10 0.26
N LEU A 158 -0.75 14.85 -1.03
CA LEU A 158 -0.03 15.51 -2.11
C LEU A 158 -0.26 17.03 -2.10
N CYS A 159 -1.51 17.48 -2.02
CA CYS A 159 -1.87 18.90 -1.94
C CYS A 159 -1.23 19.60 -0.73
N MET A 160 -1.19 18.93 0.43
CA MET A 160 -0.53 19.48 1.62
C MET A 160 0.98 19.58 1.46
N SER A 161 1.61 18.55 0.87
CA SER A 161 3.04 18.53 0.63
C SER A 161 3.46 19.60 -0.37
N TRP A 162 2.67 19.83 -1.42
CA TRP A 162 2.98 20.83 -2.44
C TRP A 162 2.90 22.27 -1.89
N ARG A 163 1.94 22.54 -1.00
CA ARG A 163 1.74 23.87 -0.41
C ARG A 163 2.79 24.23 0.65
N ASN A 164 3.41 23.25 1.31
CA ASN A 164 4.42 23.49 2.34
C ASN A 164 5.85 23.23 1.81
N ARG A 165 6.55 24.29 1.39
CA ARG A 165 7.97 24.24 0.94
C ARG A 165 9.00 23.74 1.99
N ARG A 166 8.58 23.46 3.23
CA ARG A 166 9.44 22.92 4.31
C ARG A 166 9.26 21.41 4.53
N VAL A 167 8.42 20.74 3.75
CA VAL A 167 8.21 19.30 3.86
C VAL A 167 9.38 18.57 3.19
N ASP A 168 9.78 17.45 3.79
CA ASP A 168 10.77 16.51 3.25
C ASP A 168 10.47 16.22 1.76
N PRO A 169 11.44 16.38 0.84
CA PRO A 169 11.25 16.14 -0.59
C PRO A 169 10.76 14.71 -0.93
N LEU A 170 10.80 13.78 0.01
CA LEU A 170 10.27 12.42 -0.12
C LEU A 170 8.74 12.32 0.03
N ALA A 171 8.11 13.23 0.77
CA ALA A 171 6.66 13.21 0.98
C ALA A 171 5.83 13.36 -0.32
N PRO A 172 6.16 14.28 -1.26
CA PRO A 172 5.41 14.36 -2.51
C PRO A 172 5.64 13.13 -3.39
N VAL A 173 6.83 12.53 -3.38
CA VAL A 173 7.12 11.29 -4.13
C VAL A 173 6.24 10.14 -3.62
N TYR A 174 6.12 9.98 -2.30
CA TYR A 174 5.26 8.96 -1.71
C TYR A 174 3.79 9.16 -2.12
N ALA A 175 3.29 10.39 -2.03
CA ALA A 175 1.90 10.71 -2.34
C ALA A 175 1.59 10.56 -3.84
N ILE A 176 2.47 11.03 -4.73
CA ILE A 176 2.34 10.86 -6.18
C ILE A 176 2.30 9.38 -6.54
N ARG A 177 3.24 8.58 -6.00
CA ARG A 177 3.31 7.14 -6.22
C ARG A 177 1.99 6.48 -5.80
N ALA A 178 1.48 6.78 -4.61
CA ALA A 178 0.22 6.23 -4.14
C ALA A 178 -0.95 6.64 -5.05
N CYS A 179 -1.05 7.91 -5.45
CA CYS A 179 -2.09 8.36 -6.38
C CYS A 179 -2.05 7.62 -7.72
N ILE A 180 -0.87 7.41 -8.30
CA ILE A 180 -0.72 6.71 -9.58
C ILE A 180 -1.14 5.24 -9.44
N LEU A 181 -0.58 4.51 -8.46
CA LEU A 181 -0.85 3.09 -8.31
C LEU A 181 -2.31 2.80 -7.95
N VAL A 182 -2.87 3.57 -7.01
CA VAL A 182 -4.28 3.43 -6.63
C VAL A 182 -5.20 3.88 -7.77
N GLY A 183 -4.83 4.91 -8.53
CA GLY A 183 -5.55 5.31 -9.74
C GLY A 183 -5.58 4.21 -10.80
N ILE A 184 -4.47 3.50 -11.00
CA ILE A 184 -4.40 2.33 -11.88
C ILE A 184 -5.35 1.22 -11.38
N LEU A 185 -5.32 0.89 -10.08
CA LEU A 185 -6.23 -0.11 -9.51
C LEU A 185 -7.70 0.26 -9.77
N LEU A 186 -8.09 1.50 -9.45
CA LEU A 186 -9.45 1.98 -9.69
C LEU A 186 -9.83 1.92 -11.18
N ALA A 187 -8.94 2.34 -12.07
CA ALA A 187 -9.18 2.26 -13.51
C ALA A 187 -9.40 0.81 -13.99
N LEU A 188 -8.65 -0.14 -13.44
CA LEU A 188 -8.83 -1.57 -13.75
C LEU A 188 -10.13 -2.11 -13.19
N MET A 189 -10.53 -1.72 -11.99
CA MET A 189 -11.83 -2.08 -11.43
C MET A 189 -12.97 -1.51 -12.28
N PHE A 190 -12.90 -0.23 -12.67
CA PHE A 190 -13.88 0.37 -13.58
C PHE A 190 -13.94 -0.34 -14.92
N ARG A 191 -12.80 -0.72 -15.51
CA ARG A 191 -12.76 -1.49 -16.75
C ARG A 191 -13.54 -2.80 -16.63
N ILE A 192 -13.43 -3.51 -15.50
CA ILE A 192 -14.11 -4.78 -15.27
C ILE A 192 -15.63 -4.59 -15.09
N GLU A 193 -16.06 -3.55 -14.39
CA GLU A 193 -17.50 -3.29 -14.19
C GLU A 193 -18.22 -2.80 -15.47
N LEU A 194 -17.46 -2.28 -16.44
CA LEU A 194 -18.00 -1.80 -17.72
C LEU A 194 -18.02 -2.87 -18.83
N SER A 195 -17.36 -4.02 -18.61
CA SER A 195 -17.28 -5.13 -19.58
C SER A 195 -18.37 -6.16 -19.34
#